data_AF-A0AAQ3MH49-F1
#
_entry.id   AF-A0AAQ3MH49-F1
#
_cell.length_a   1.000
_cell.length_b   1.000
_cell.length_c   1.000
_cell.angle_alpha   90.00
_cell.angle_beta   90.00
_cell.angle_gamma   90.00
#
_symmetry.space_group_name_H-M   'P 1'
#
loop_
_entity.id
_entity.type
_entity.pdbx_description
1 polymer ?
#
loop_
_entity_poly.entity_id
_entity_poly.type
_entity_poly.pdbx_seq_one_letter_code
_entity_poly.pdbx_strand_id
1 'polypeptide(L)'
;MGSVLLLQRDSVLMKLSLILILIRSGSAHNECHEENLSCGPDQPLIRFPFQLVREMKEPCSYPRLCLSCTENNQTMLLLPTVKLQVKNIFYEDQEIVLTDPENCLFNKYMQITNFVQSYQFELYDRNLSFFNCTSAGHRHLRYPYREDSYSQDLDSCPIFISDSFVSVLELDLTSCTKMFDIPLPIDLSDGYPLYLRWFKPNCSECEAKGKRCKWKTNNDTEGDIECFECTRKRIHVPKSLIFATTGHIRDSYTFSF
;
A
#
# COMPACT_ATOMS: atom_id res chain seq x y z
N MET A 1 28.06 55.98 -29.91
CA MET A 1 28.52 54.66 -29.42
C MET A 1 27.84 54.20 -28.11
N GLY A 2 26.77 54.86 -27.62
CA GLY A 2 26.03 54.41 -26.43
C GLY A 2 24.87 53.44 -26.68
N SER A 3 24.35 53.39 -27.92
CA SER A 3 23.12 52.65 -28.25
C SER A 3 23.32 51.15 -28.48
N VAL A 4 24.55 50.72 -28.81
CA VAL A 4 24.88 49.31 -29.09
C VAL A 4 25.07 48.51 -27.78
N LEU A 5 25.56 49.16 -26.72
CA LEU A 5 25.81 48.53 -25.42
C LEU A 5 24.52 48.21 -24.64
N LEU A 6 23.44 48.99 -24.84
CA LEU A 6 22.15 48.74 -24.21
C LEU A 6 21.42 47.55 -24.84
N LEU A 7 21.36 47.49 -26.18
CA LEU A 7 20.78 46.35 -26.91
C LEU A 7 21.49 45.02 -26.60
N GLN A 8 22.80 45.05 -26.37
CA GLN A 8 23.58 43.87 -26.06
C GLN A 8 23.41 43.41 -24.60
N ARG A 9 23.24 44.35 -23.66
CA ARG A 9 22.90 44.07 -22.25
C ARG A 9 21.50 43.48 -22.11
N ASP A 10 20.53 43.99 -22.87
CA ASP A 10 19.16 43.48 -22.93
C ASP A 10 19.12 42.10 -23.58
N SER A 11 19.93 41.85 -24.62
CA SER A 11 20.06 40.53 -25.24
C SER A 11 20.61 39.47 -24.27
N VAL A 12 21.59 39.83 -23.44
CA VAL A 12 22.15 38.92 -22.43
C VAL A 12 21.16 38.66 -21.32
N LEU A 13 20.43 39.69 -20.83
CA LEU A 13 19.38 39.51 -19.83
C LEU A 13 18.23 38.65 -20.36
N MET A 14 17.81 38.86 -21.61
CA MET A 14 16.78 38.05 -22.26
C MET A 14 17.23 36.59 -22.44
N LYS A 15 18.49 36.35 -22.82
CA LYS A 15 19.07 35.00 -22.87
C LYS A 15 19.16 34.35 -21.49
N LEU A 16 19.57 35.09 -20.45
CA LEU A 16 19.59 34.58 -19.07
C LEU A 16 18.18 34.23 -18.58
N SER A 17 17.19 35.07 -18.92
CA SER A 17 15.78 34.86 -18.58
C SER A 17 15.20 33.63 -19.28
N LEU A 18 15.50 33.45 -20.57
CA LEU A 18 15.15 32.25 -21.34
C LEU A 18 15.81 30.99 -20.76
N ILE A 19 17.09 31.06 -20.36
CA ILE A 19 17.78 29.96 -19.70
C ILE A 19 17.13 29.63 -18.35
N LEU A 20 16.76 30.63 -17.54
CA LEU A 20 16.05 30.45 -16.27
C LEU A 20 14.64 29.85 -16.46
N ILE A 21 13.94 30.24 -17.54
CA ILE A 21 12.65 29.65 -17.91
C ILE A 21 12.85 28.20 -18.35
N LEU A 22 13.85 27.88 -19.17
CA LEU A 22 14.17 26.51 -19.57
C LEU A 22 14.61 25.62 -18.39
N ILE A 23 15.29 26.18 -17.39
CA ILE A 23 15.62 25.50 -16.13
C ILE A 23 14.37 25.29 -15.25
N ARG A 24 13.41 26.23 -15.26
CA ARG A 24 12.14 26.11 -14.50
C ARG A 24 11.09 25.23 -15.20
N SER A 25 11.13 25.10 -16.52
CA SER A 25 10.19 24.29 -17.31
C SER A 25 10.61 22.83 -17.46
N GLY A 26 11.79 22.45 -16.98
CA GLY A 26 12.28 21.08 -16.97
C GLY A 26 11.91 20.32 -15.69
N SER A 27 10.63 20.22 -15.33
CA SER A 27 10.22 19.11 -14.45
C SER A 27 10.28 17.84 -15.28
N ALA A 28 11.45 17.21 -15.29
CA ALA A 28 11.56 15.82 -15.68
C ALA A 28 10.70 15.01 -14.70
N HIS A 29 9.44 14.75 -15.06
CA HIS A 29 8.72 13.63 -14.48
C HIS A 29 9.57 12.40 -14.79
N ASN A 30 10.32 11.91 -13.79
CA ASN A 30 10.80 10.56 -13.82
C ASN A 30 9.54 9.73 -13.60
N GLU A 31 9.10 8.98 -14.62
CA GLU A 31 7.92 8.10 -14.58
C GLU A 31 8.04 7.00 -13.51
N CYS A 32 9.19 6.96 -12.83
CA CYS A 32 9.54 6.03 -11.77
C CYS A 32 9.73 6.72 -10.42
N HIS A 33 9.20 7.93 -10.20
CA HIS A 33 9.25 8.61 -8.90
C HIS A 33 8.41 7.95 -7.80
N GLU A 34 7.65 6.90 -8.14
CA GLU A 34 6.74 6.15 -7.24
C GLU A 34 7.47 5.18 -6.28
N GLU A 35 8.80 5.05 -6.34
CA GLU A 35 9.51 3.95 -5.65
C GLU A 35 9.49 4.04 -4.11
N ASN A 36 9.14 5.21 -3.56
CA ASN A 36 9.21 5.52 -2.14
C ASN A 36 7.88 6.06 -1.56
N LEU A 37 6.75 5.76 -2.19
CA LEU A 37 5.47 6.18 -1.63
C LEU A 37 5.18 5.35 -0.38
N SER A 38 4.98 6.03 0.75
CA SER A 38 4.63 5.41 2.02
C SER A 38 3.94 6.45 2.90
N CYS A 39 3.16 6.00 3.87
CA CYS A 39 2.57 6.89 4.88
C CYS A 39 3.58 7.32 5.96
N GLY A 40 4.73 6.64 6.09
CA GLY A 40 5.77 6.99 7.07
C GLY A 40 6.94 6.00 7.10
N PRO A 41 7.97 6.25 7.91
CA PRO A 41 9.16 5.38 7.99
C PRO A 41 8.85 3.92 8.35
N ASP A 42 7.87 3.69 9.22
CA ASP A 42 7.48 2.36 9.72
C ASP A 42 6.23 1.80 9.01
N GLN A 43 5.96 2.29 7.80
CA GLN A 43 4.80 1.87 7.00
C GLN A 43 5.23 1.16 5.72
N PRO A 44 4.40 0.24 5.20
CA PRO A 44 4.71 -0.46 3.98
C PRO A 44 4.87 0.50 2.80
N LEU A 45 5.80 0.16 1.92
CA LEU A 45 5.91 0.83 0.63
C LEU A 45 4.66 0.55 -0.20
N ILE A 46 4.12 1.61 -0.80
CA ILE A 46 2.91 1.58 -1.62
C ILE A 46 3.34 1.70 -3.07
N ARG A 47 3.00 0.68 -3.84
CA ARG A 47 3.27 0.53 -5.26
C ARG A 47 2.04 -0.07 -5.94
N PHE A 48 2.06 -0.05 -7.27
CA PHE A 48 1.11 -0.80 -8.09
C PHE A 48 0.90 -2.23 -7.55
N PRO A 49 -0.34 -2.72 -7.39
CA PRO A 49 -1.60 -2.16 -7.91
C PRO A 49 -2.30 -1.15 -6.99
N PHE A 50 -1.76 -0.91 -5.81
CA PHE A 50 -2.38 -0.05 -4.81
C PHE A 50 -2.20 1.42 -5.14
N GLN A 51 -3.27 2.19 -5.00
CA GLN A 51 -3.26 3.63 -5.22
C GLN A 51 -3.39 4.35 -3.88
N LEU A 52 -2.42 5.19 -3.52
CA LEU A 52 -2.57 6.07 -2.37
C LEU A 52 -3.45 7.27 -2.73
N VAL A 53 -4.56 7.45 -2.01
CA VAL A 53 -5.49 8.56 -2.19
C VAL A 53 -5.45 9.50 -0.99
N ARG A 54 -5.57 10.81 -1.25
CA ARG A 54 -5.53 11.86 -0.22
C ARG A 54 -6.92 12.29 0.26
N GLU A 55 -7.96 12.14 -0.56
CA GLU A 55 -9.35 12.50 -0.23
C GLU A 55 -10.30 11.43 -0.77
N MET A 56 -11.42 11.19 -0.07
CA MET A 56 -12.52 10.29 -0.47
C MET A 56 -13.33 10.79 -1.69
N LYS A 57 -12.82 11.75 -2.48
CA LYS A 57 -13.60 12.36 -3.57
C LYS A 57 -13.79 11.45 -4.78
N GLU A 58 -12.95 10.43 -4.95
CA GLU A 58 -13.12 9.43 -6.01
C GLU A 58 -13.41 8.06 -5.37
N PRO A 59 -14.57 7.43 -5.67
CA PRO A 59 -14.84 6.08 -5.23
C PRO A 59 -13.87 5.14 -5.94
N CYS A 60 -13.09 4.39 -5.17
CA CYS A 60 -12.27 3.33 -5.71
C CYS A 60 -13.15 2.13 -6.05
N SER A 61 -13.26 1.83 -7.35
CA SER A 61 -13.93 0.64 -7.88
C SER A 61 -12.92 -0.45 -8.17
N TYR A 62 -13.35 -1.70 -8.01
CA TYR A 62 -12.56 -2.87 -8.44
C TYR A 62 -12.18 -2.75 -9.92
N PRO A 63 -10.93 -3.02 -10.32
CA PRO A 63 -9.85 -3.66 -9.57
C PRO A 63 -8.84 -2.71 -8.93
N ARG A 64 -9.18 -1.43 -8.78
CA ARG A 64 -8.31 -0.48 -8.11
C ARG A 64 -8.49 -0.57 -6.60
N LEU A 65 -7.45 -1.01 -5.90
CA LEU A 65 -7.40 -1.03 -4.45
C LEU A 65 -6.76 0.26 -3.94
N CYS A 66 -7.50 1.03 -3.15
CA CYS A 66 -7.02 2.30 -2.64
C CYS A 66 -6.59 2.22 -1.18
N LEU A 67 -5.50 2.91 -0.90
CA LEU A 67 -4.97 3.09 0.45
C LEU A 67 -5.03 4.58 0.81
N SER A 68 -5.11 4.89 2.09
CA SER A 68 -4.99 6.25 2.59
C SER A 68 -4.03 6.32 3.77
N CYS A 69 -3.49 7.51 4.03
CA CYS A 69 -2.70 7.77 5.22
C CYS A 69 -3.56 8.45 6.28
N THR A 70 -3.48 8.00 7.52
CA THR A 70 -4.04 8.73 8.66
C THR A 70 -3.13 9.87 9.09
N GLU A 71 -3.63 10.75 9.96
CA GLU A 71 -2.83 11.81 10.60
C GLU A 71 -1.64 11.25 11.40
N ASN A 72 -1.75 10.02 11.89
CA ASN A 72 -0.70 9.32 12.61
C ASN A 72 0.23 8.52 11.69
N ASN A 73 0.24 8.84 10.39
CA ASN A 73 1.05 8.15 9.39
C ASN A 73 0.76 6.64 9.30
N GLN A 74 -0.47 6.19 9.57
CA GLN A 74 -0.83 4.79 9.38
C GLN A 74 -1.43 4.58 7.99
N THR A 75 -1.02 3.52 7.30
CA THR A 75 -1.60 3.09 6.03
C THR A 75 -2.90 2.33 6.28
N MET A 76 -4.00 2.82 5.72
CA MET A 76 -5.33 2.23 5.85
C MET A 76 -5.82 1.76 4.48
N LEU A 77 -6.48 0.62 4.46
CA LEU A 77 -7.25 0.19 3.30
C LEU A 77 -8.55 1.00 3.26
N LEU A 78 -8.80 1.66 2.14
CA LEU A 78 -9.98 2.50 1.98
C LEU A 78 -11.20 1.63 1.64
N LEU A 79 -12.04 1.36 2.64
CA LEU A 79 -13.33 0.71 2.46
C LEU A 79 -14.47 1.60 2.99
N PRO A 80 -15.67 1.56 2.38
CA PRO A 80 -16.79 2.36 2.86
C PRO A 80 -17.29 1.97 4.26
N THR A 81 -17.20 0.68 4.60
CA THR A 81 -17.89 0.09 5.76
C THR A 81 -16.95 -0.36 6.88
N VAL A 82 -15.73 -0.77 6.55
CA VAL A 82 -14.78 -1.36 7.51
C VAL A 82 -13.48 -0.59 7.50
N LYS A 83 -12.91 -0.34 8.69
CA LYS A 83 -11.56 0.22 8.80
C LYS A 83 -10.57 -0.92 9.00
N LEU A 84 -9.67 -1.12 8.04
CA LEU A 84 -8.58 -2.08 8.15
C LEU A 84 -7.26 -1.34 7.94
N GLN A 85 -6.34 -1.50 8.88
CA GLN A 85 -4.98 -1.02 8.76
C GLN A 85 -4.17 -2.01 7.92
N VAL A 86 -3.32 -1.48 7.04
CA VAL A 86 -2.35 -2.28 6.31
C VAL A 86 -1.11 -2.42 7.15
N LYS A 87 -0.79 -3.65 7.54
CA LYS A 87 0.41 -3.96 8.30
C LYS A 87 1.62 -4.13 7.37
N ASN A 88 1.46 -4.94 6.32
CA ASN A 88 2.49 -5.25 5.32
C ASN A 88 1.85 -5.50 3.95
N ILE A 89 2.65 -5.35 2.90
CA ILE A 89 2.29 -5.72 1.52
C ILE A 89 3.46 -6.53 0.94
N PHE A 90 3.19 -7.77 0.58
CA PHE A 90 4.14 -8.69 -0.07
C PHE A 90 3.82 -8.76 -1.57
N TYR A 91 4.52 -7.95 -2.35
CA TYR A 91 4.28 -7.84 -3.80
C TYR A 91 4.61 -9.14 -4.56
N GLU A 92 5.67 -9.85 -4.15
CA GLU A 92 6.09 -11.11 -4.77
C GLU A 92 5.04 -12.22 -4.60
N ASP A 93 4.39 -12.28 -3.43
CA ASP A 93 3.35 -13.28 -3.11
C ASP A 93 1.93 -12.83 -3.50
N GLN A 94 1.81 -11.59 -3.99
CA GLN A 94 0.55 -10.88 -4.18
C GLN A 94 -0.35 -10.90 -2.94
N GLU A 95 0.22 -10.63 -1.76
CA GLU A 95 -0.45 -10.74 -0.47
C GLU A 95 -0.44 -9.42 0.33
N ILE A 96 -1.59 -9.05 0.90
CA ILE A 96 -1.73 -7.89 1.79
C ILE A 96 -2.11 -8.38 3.19
N VAL A 97 -1.38 -7.89 4.18
CA VAL A 97 -1.61 -8.20 5.59
C VAL A 97 -2.38 -7.06 6.23
N LEU A 98 -3.58 -7.37 6.70
CA LEU A 98 -4.52 -6.42 7.25
C LEU A 98 -4.77 -6.67 8.73
N THR A 99 -5.05 -5.61 9.44
CA THR A 99 -5.32 -5.64 10.87
C THR A 99 -6.50 -4.76 11.20
N ASP A 100 -7.37 -5.21 12.10
CA ASP A 100 -8.39 -4.35 12.69
C ASP A 100 -7.77 -3.54 13.84
N PRO A 101 -7.72 -2.20 13.78
CA PRO A 101 -7.20 -1.38 14.87
C PRO A 101 -7.95 -1.56 16.19
N GLU A 102 -9.20 -1.98 16.15
CA GLU A 102 -10.04 -2.27 17.33
C GLU A 102 -9.85 -3.71 17.84
N ASN A 103 -9.02 -4.52 17.16
CA ASN A 103 -8.81 -5.94 17.46
C ASN A 103 -10.12 -6.76 17.51
N CYS A 104 -11.08 -6.40 16.64
CA CYS A 104 -12.46 -6.90 16.62
C CYS A 104 -12.85 -7.49 15.26
N LEU A 105 -11.88 -8.06 14.55
CA LEU A 105 -12.01 -8.47 13.15
C LEU A 105 -13.20 -9.44 12.93
N PHE A 106 -13.43 -10.33 13.89
CA PHE A 106 -14.50 -11.34 13.82
C PHE A 106 -15.90 -10.74 13.84
N ASN A 107 -16.12 -9.66 14.60
CA ASN A 107 -17.38 -8.93 14.56
C ASN A 107 -17.63 -8.28 13.19
N LYS A 108 -16.57 -7.99 12.45
CA LYS A 108 -16.61 -7.34 11.12
C LYS A 108 -16.59 -8.37 9.97
N TYR A 109 -16.57 -9.66 10.26
CA TYR A 109 -16.32 -10.71 9.26
C TYR A 109 -17.25 -10.68 8.05
N MET A 110 -18.55 -10.48 8.25
CA MET A 110 -19.52 -10.41 7.13
C MET A 110 -19.18 -9.28 6.16
N GLN A 111 -18.79 -8.12 6.69
CA GLN A 111 -18.45 -6.96 5.88
C GLN A 111 -17.13 -7.18 5.12
N ILE A 112 -16.16 -7.84 5.77
CA ILE A 112 -14.88 -8.22 5.16
C ILE A 112 -15.11 -9.26 4.06
N THR A 113 -15.96 -10.25 4.29
CA THR A 113 -16.30 -11.29 3.30
C THR A 113 -16.89 -10.69 2.02
N ASN A 114 -17.83 -9.75 2.16
CA ASN A 114 -18.40 -9.04 1.02
C ASN A 114 -17.31 -8.28 0.23
N PHE A 115 -16.36 -7.65 0.92
CA PHE A 115 -15.22 -6.98 0.29
C PHE A 115 -14.32 -7.97 -0.45
N VAL A 116 -13.90 -9.07 0.19
CA VAL A 116 -13.03 -10.10 -0.40
C VAL A 116 -13.65 -10.66 -1.68
N GLN A 117 -14.95 -10.98 -1.64
CA GLN A 117 -15.68 -11.48 -2.81
C GLN A 117 -15.78 -10.42 -3.92
N SER A 118 -16.10 -9.18 -3.57
CA SER A 118 -16.23 -8.08 -4.54
C SER A 118 -14.90 -7.78 -5.26
N TYR A 119 -13.79 -7.89 -4.53
CA TYR A 119 -12.45 -7.66 -5.06
C TYR A 119 -11.73 -8.93 -5.52
N GLN A 120 -12.43 -10.06 -5.59
CA GLN A 120 -11.94 -11.34 -6.11
C GLN A 120 -10.60 -11.76 -5.47
N PHE A 121 -10.46 -11.58 -4.16
CA PHE A 121 -9.35 -12.13 -3.40
C PHE A 121 -9.48 -13.66 -3.29
N GLU A 122 -8.38 -14.34 -2.98
CA GLU A 122 -8.35 -15.78 -2.74
C GLU A 122 -9.29 -16.17 -1.57
N LEU A 123 -10.12 -17.18 -1.82
CA LEU A 123 -10.97 -17.83 -0.83
C LEU A 123 -10.41 -19.23 -0.54
N TYR A 124 -10.59 -19.69 0.69
CA TYR A 124 -10.05 -20.97 1.12
C TYR A 124 -11.18 -21.99 1.24
N ASP A 125 -10.91 -23.24 0.83
CA ASP A 125 -11.85 -24.34 0.97
C ASP A 125 -11.77 -24.95 2.39
N ARG A 126 -12.25 -24.18 3.37
CA ARG A 126 -12.45 -24.63 4.75
C ARG A 126 -13.88 -24.35 5.19
N ASN A 127 -14.28 -24.86 6.35
CA ASN A 127 -15.56 -24.50 6.96
C ASN A 127 -15.25 -23.84 8.30
N LEU A 128 -15.84 -22.66 8.55
CA LEU A 128 -15.72 -21.98 9.85
C LEU A 128 -17.02 -22.06 10.63
N SER A 129 -16.92 -22.26 11.94
CA SER A 129 -18.01 -22.19 12.89
C SER A 129 -17.99 -20.85 13.63
N PHE A 130 -19.14 -20.20 13.69
CA PHE A 130 -19.35 -18.95 14.43
C PHE A 130 -19.91 -19.24 15.81
N PHE A 131 -19.37 -18.57 16.82
CA PHE A 131 -19.80 -18.68 18.20
C PHE A 131 -20.07 -17.29 18.79
N ASN A 132 -21.17 -17.19 19.53
CA ASN A 132 -21.48 -16.03 20.35
C ASN A 132 -21.05 -16.30 21.79
N CYS A 133 -20.06 -15.54 22.27
CA CYS A 133 -19.45 -15.64 23.59
C CYS A 133 -19.85 -14.47 24.53
N THR A 134 -20.93 -13.74 24.23
CA THR A 134 -21.39 -12.61 25.08
C THR A 134 -21.59 -13.03 26.54
N SER A 135 -21.98 -14.27 26.78
CA SER A 135 -22.23 -14.82 28.13
C SER A 135 -20.99 -15.38 28.83
N ALA A 136 -19.82 -15.41 28.16
CA ALA A 136 -18.64 -16.11 28.65
C ALA A 136 -17.84 -15.31 29.70
N GLY A 137 -17.98 -13.98 29.73
CA GLY A 137 -17.48 -13.10 30.80
C GLY A 137 -15.95 -13.08 31.03
N HIS A 138 -15.18 -13.80 30.22
CA HIS A 138 -13.73 -13.94 30.35
C HIS A 138 -13.02 -14.00 28.99
N ARG A 139 -11.72 -13.66 28.98
CA ARG A 139 -10.83 -13.80 27.83
C ARG A 139 -10.56 -15.27 27.54
N HIS A 140 -10.96 -15.78 26.37
CA HIS A 140 -10.56 -17.11 25.92
C HIS A 140 -9.26 -17.05 25.11
N LEU A 141 -8.40 -18.06 25.31
CA LEU A 141 -7.15 -18.20 24.57
C LEU A 141 -7.45 -18.90 23.25
N ARG A 142 -6.98 -18.29 22.17
CA ARG A 142 -7.24 -18.74 20.81
C ARG A 142 -6.54 -20.06 20.46
N TYR A 143 -5.46 -20.39 21.18
CA TYR A 143 -4.78 -21.68 21.05
C TYR A 143 -3.83 -21.89 22.24
N PRO A 144 -4.24 -22.54 23.33
CA PRO A 144 -3.44 -22.61 24.56
C PRO A 144 -2.04 -23.27 24.37
N TYR A 145 -1.80 -23.92 23.24
CA TYR A 145 -0.53 -24.59 22.90
C TYR A 145 0.42 -23.77 22.01
N ARG A 146 0.04 -22.57 21.54
CA ARG A 146 0.97 -21.70 20.77
C ARG A 146 1.60 -20.70 21.73
N GLU A 147 2.93 -20.58 21.71
CA GLU A 147 3.70 -19.69 22.61
C GLU A 147 3.32 -18.20 22.43
N ASP A 148 2.88 -17.83 21.21
CA ASP A 148 2.32 -16.52 20.85
C ASP A 148 0.78 -16.48 20.90
N SER A 149 0.15 -17.28 21.76
CA SER A 149 -1.31 -17.34 21.91
C SER A 149 -1.89 -16.01 22.37
N TYR A 150 -2.41 -15.22 21.44
CA TYR A 150 -3.15 -14.01 21.74
C TYR A 150 -4.50 -14.33 22.41
N SER A 151 -4.83 -13.59 23.47
CA SER A 151 -6.17 -13.59 24.07
C SER A 151 -7.07 -12.63 23.32
N GLN A 152 -8.19 -13.10 22.76
CA GLN A 152 -9.20 -12.21 22.19
C GLN A 152 -9.98 -11.55 23.34
N ASP A 153 -10.23 -10.25 23.23
CA ASP A 153 -11.13 -9.55 24.14
C ASP A 153 -12.58 -9.86 23.76
N LEU A 154 -13.16 -10.86 24.43
CA LEU A 154 -14.54 -11.28 24.19
C LEU A 154 -15.57 -10.39 24.89
N ASP A 155 -15.14 -9.48 25.77
CA ASP A 155 -16.03 -8.50 26.39
C ASP A 155 -16.44 -7.45 25.35
N SER A 156 -15.45 -6.93 24.61
CA SER A 156 -15.69 -5.96 23.54
C SER A 156 -16.08 -6.62 22.21
N CYS A 157 -15.59 -7.84 21.95
CA CYS A 157 -15.73 -8.55 20.67
C CYS A 157 -16.23 -9.97 20.89
N PRO A 158 -17.53 -10.16 21.20
CA PRO A 158 -18.06 -11.44 21.67
C PRO A 158 -18.21 -12.50 20.58
N ILE A 159 -17.90 -12.19 19.32
CA ILE A 159 -17.95 -13.18 18.24
C ILE A 159 -16.61 -13.90 18.17
N PHE A 160 -16.64 -15.21 18.29
CA PHE A 160 -15.50 -16.09 18.08
C PHE A 160 -15.71 -16.95 16.83
N ILE A 161 -14.64 -17.14 16.06
CA ILE A 161 -14.66 -17.93 14.83
C ILE A 161 -13.55 -18.97 14.92
N SER A 162 -13.89 -20.24 14.65
CA SER A 162 -12.91 -21.33 14.57
C SER A 162 -13.14 -22.19 13.34
N ASP A 163 -12.14 -22.94 12.94
CA ASP A 163 -12.32 -24.07 12.03
C ASP A 163 -13.39 -25.03 12.58
N SER A 164 -14.30 -25.49 11.72
CA SER A 164 -15.45 -26.29 12.13
C SER A 164 -15.09 -27.70 12.62
N PHE A 165 -13.88 -28.16 12.32
CA PHE A 165 -13.36 -29.46 12.75
C PHE A 165 -12.67 -29.40 14.13
N VAL A 166 -12.42 -28.20 14.67
CA VAL A 166 -11.77 -28.03 15.98
C VAL A 166 -12.78 -28.26 17.09
N SER A 167 -12.36 -28.94 18.16
CA SER A 167 -13.24 -29.25 19.29
C SER A 167 -13.54 -28.01 20.13
N VAL A 168 -14.82 -27.79 20.44
CA VAL A 168 -15.30 -26.73 21.34
C VAL A 168 -14.67 -26.86 22.73
N LEU A 169 -14.36 -28.08 23.18
CA LEU A 169 -13.71 -28.33 24.48
C LEU A 169 -12.23 -27.93 24.47
N GLU A 170 -11.53 -28.12 23.34
CA GLU A 170 -10.12 -27.73 23.19
C GLU A 170 -9.95 -26.20 23.19
N LEU A 171 -10.97 -25.48 22.70
CA LEU A 171 -11.00 -24.02 22.65
C LEU A 171 -11.67 -23.38 23.87
N ASP A 172 -12.10 -24.16 24.86
CA ASP A 172 -12.82 -23.69 26.06
C ASP A 172 -14.08 -22.85 25.73
N LEU A 173 -14.75 -23.17 24.63
CA LEU A 173 -15.93 -22.43 24.13
C LEU A 173 -17.24 -22.96 24.72
N THR A 174 -17.21 -23.68 25.85
CA THR A 174 -18.41 -24.30 26.45
C THR A 174 -19.43 -23.28 26.94
N SER A 175 -18.97 -22.05 27.24
CA SER A 175 -19.83 -20.93 27.64
C SER A 175 -20.38 -20.14 26.43
N CYS A 176 -19.90 -20.45 25.22
CA CYS A 176 -20.34 -19.81 24.00
C CYS A 176 -21.44 -20.61 23.31
N THR A 177 -22.29 -19.92 22.55
CA THR A 177 -23.37 -20.55 21.76
C THR A 177 -22.96 -20.61 20.30
N LYS A 178 -22.88 -21.81 19.72
CA LYS A 178 -22.67 -21.97 18.27
C LYS A 178 -23.84 -21.35 17.51
N MET A 179 -23.55 -20.49 16.56
CA MET A 179 -24.53 -19.77 15.77
C MET A 179 -24.81 -20.50 14.44
N PHE A 180 -23.79 -20.61 13.59
CA PHE A 180 -23.89 -21.21 12.25
C PHE A 180 -22.50 -21.54 11.69
N ASP A 181 -22.48 -22.29 10.59
CA ASP A 181 -21.26 -22.62 9.83
C ASP A 181 -21.24 -21.87 8.50
N ILE A 182 -20.05 -21.47 8.05
CA ILE A 182 -19.85 -20.82 6.74
C ILE A 182 -18.89 -21.67 5.89
N PRO A 183 -19.30 -22.07 4.68
CA PRO A 183 -18.41 -22.68 3.70
C PRO A 183 -17.63 -21.63 2.90
N LEU A 184 -16.40 -21.97 2.49
CA LEU A 184 -15.48 -21.10 1.74
C LEU A 184 -15.11 -19.77 2.43
N PRO A 185 -14.51 -19.82 3.62
CA PRO A 185 -14.11 -18.63 4.35
C PRO A 185 -12.89 -17.95 3.73
N ILE A 186 -12.72 -16.69 4.13
CA ILE A 186 -11.42 -16.03 4.07
C ILE A 186 -10.49 -16.74 5.07
N ASP A 187 -9.19 -16.86 4.76
CA ASP A 187 -8.24 -17.38 5.75
C ASP A 187 -8.17 -16.45 6.96
N LEU A 188 -8.86 -16.87 8.01
CA LEU A 188 -8.82 -16.34 9.34
C LEU A 188 -8.19 -17.33 10.31
N SER A 189 -7.53 -18.40 9.82
CA SER A 189 -7.19 -19.57 10.63
C SER A 189 -6.44 -19.20 11.92
N ASP A 190 -5.62 -18.15 11.89
CA ASP A 190 -4.95 -17.62 13.08
C ASP A 190 -5.44 -16.23 13.54
N GLY A 191 -6.35 -15.62 12.76
CA GLY A 191 -7.21 -14.46 13.02
C GLY A 191 -6.69 -13.35 13.92
N TYR A 192 -5.40 -13.13 13.83
CA TYR A 192 -4.83 -11.86 13.53
C TYR A 192 -3.35 -12.10 13.16
N PRO A 193 -2.81 -11.49 12.10
CA PRO A 193 -3.47 -10.61 11.14
C PRO A 193 -4.28 -11.36 10.06
N LEU A 194 -5.05 -10.60 9.28
CA LEU A 194 -5.79 -11.10 8.11
C LEU A 194 -4.88 -11.09 6.88
N TYR A 195 -4.76 -12.23 6.20
CA TYR A 195 -3.95 -12.39 5.00
C TYR A 195 -4.86 -12.49 3.78
N LEU A 196 -4.72 -11.56 2.83
CA LEU A 196 -5.51 -11.56 1.59
C LEU A 196 -4.60 -11.60 0.38
N ARG A 197 -4.80 -12.60 -0.49
CA ARG A 197 -4.06 -12.74 -1.75
C ARG A 197 -4.90 -12.22 -2.92
N TRP A 198 -4.37 -11.27 -3.68
CA TRP A 198 -5.06 -10.69 -4.83
C TRP A 198 -4.59 -11.37 -6.13
N PHE A 199 -5.52 -11.72 -7.02
CA PHE A 199 -5.15 -12.33 -8.30
C PHE A 199 -4.90 -11.31 -9.40
N LYS A 200 -5.72 -10.25 -9.44
CA LYS A 200 -5.64 -9.20 -10.45
C LYS A 200 -5.38 -7.84 -9.81
N PRO A 201 -4.51 -7.02 -10.43
CA PRO A 201 -3.69 -7.34 -11.60
C PRO A 201 -2.41 -8.09 -11.19
N ASN A 202 -1.91 -8.96 -12.08
CA ASN A 202 -0.64 -9.66 -11.87
C ASN A 202 0.50 -8.92 -12.61
N CYS A 203 1.42 -8.31 -11.85
CA CYS A 203 2.53 -7.52 -12.39
C CYS A 203 3.79 -8.36 -12.72
N SER A 204 3.80 -9.64 -12.35
CA SER A 204 4.99 -10.51 -12.41
C SER A 204 5.61 -10.57 -13.81
N GLU A 205 4.80 -10.54 -14.87
CA GLU A 205 5.32 -10.59 -16.25
C GLU A 205 6.10 -9.32 -16.65
N CYS A 206 5.66 -8.14 -16.18
CA CYS A 206 6.39 -6.90 -16.44
C CYS A 206 7.67 -6.86 -15.62
N GLU A 207 7.59 -7.24 -14.34
CA GLU A 207 8.74 -7.25 -13.42
C GLU A 207 9.83 -8.23 -13.87
N ALA A 208 9.45 -9.40 -14.38
CA ALA A 208 10.37 -10.37 -14.99
C ALA A 208 11.14 -9.80 -16.19
N LYS A 209 10.58 -8.80 -16.89
CA LYS A 209 11.22 -8.08 -18.00
C LYS A 209 12.00 -6.84 -17.52
N GLY A 210 12.12 -6.62 -16.21
CA GLY A 210 12.72 -5.41 -15.63
C GLY A 210 11.89 -4.15 -15.85
N LYS A 211 10.60 -4.30 -16.15
CA LYS A 211 9.63 -3.21 -16.42
C LYS A 211 8.71 -3.03 -15.22
N ARG A 212 7.96 -1.94 -15.20
CA ARG A 212 6.92 -1.67 -14.20
C ARG A 212 5.52 -1.75 -14.79
N CYS A 213 4.54 -1.98 -13.93
CA CYS A 213 3.13 -2.00 -14.30
C CYS A 213 2.45 -0.67 -14.02
N LYS A 214 1.57 -0.28 -14.93
CA LYS A 214 0.57 0.76 -14.70
C LYS A 214 -0.76 0.34 -15.27
N TRP A 215 -1.83 0.96 -14.79
CA TRP A 215 -3.16 0.80 -15.36
C TRP A 215 -3.20 1.38 -16.78
N LYS A 216 -3.80 0.67 -17.73
CA LYS A 216 -4.04 1.23 -19.08
C LYS A 216 -5.03 2.38 -18.97
N THR A 217 -4.73 3.50 -19.63
CA THR A 217 -5.58 4.69 -19.64
C THR A 217 -6.71 4.59 -20.68
N ASN A 218 -6.56 3.74 -21.70
CA ASN A 218 -7.47 3.63 -22.84
C ASN A 218 -7.92 2.16 -23.02
N ASN A 219 -9.09 1.79 -22.49
CA ASN A 219 -10.09 0.89 -23.10
C ASN A 219 -11.18 0.48 -22.09
N ASP A 220 -12.38 0.21 -22.62
CA ASP A 220 -13.65 -0.16 -21.97
C ASP A 220 -13.64 -1.40 -21.04
N THR A 221 -12.47 -1.96 -20.73
CA THR A 221 -12.32 -3.07 -19.78
C THR A 221 -11.57 -2.58 -18.56
N GLU A 222 -12.33 -2.26 -17.52
CA GLU A 222 -11.85 -1.97 -16.17
C GLU A 222 -10.90 -3.09 -15.70
N GLY A 223 -9.58 -2.82 -15.64
CA GLY A 223 -8.61 -3.74 -15.05
C GLY A 223 -7.40 -4.17 -15.88
N ASP A 224 -7.21 -3.66 -17.09
CA ASP A 224 -6.04 -3.97 -17.89
C ASP A 224 -4.78 -3.22 -17.44
N ILE A 225 -3.62 -3.91 -17.49
CA ILE A 225 -2.31 -3.35 -17.17
C ILE A 225 -1.41 -3.27 -18.40
N GLU A 226 -0.45 -2.34 -18.39
CA GLU A 226 0.63 -2.28 -19.36
C GLU A 226 2.00 -2.17 -18.69
N CYS A 227 3.01 -2.74 -19.34
CA CYS A 227 4.40 -2.66 -18.92
C CYS A 227 5.07 -1.40 -19.48
N PHE A 228 5.74 -0.62 -18.64
CA PHE A 228 6.52 0.54 -19.07
C PHE A 228 7.96 0.49 -18.53
N GLU A 229 8.87 1.14 -19.23
CA GLU A 229 10.29 1.16 -18.87
C GLU A 229 10.63 2.34 -17.97
N CYS A 230 11.37 2.07 -16.90
CA CYS A 230 11.92 3.11 -16.05
C CYS A 230 13.11 3.79 -16.71
N THR A 231 12.87 4.89 -17.42
CA THR A 231 13.96 5.75 -17.86
C THR A 231 14.44 6.63 -16.70
N ARG A 232 15.53 6.23 -16.03
CA ARG A 232 16.28 7.16 -15.17
C ARG A 232 16.84 8.26 -16.06
N LYS A 233 16.22 9.43 -16.08
CA LYS A 233 16.82 10.60 -16.74
C LYS A 233 18.10 10.95 -15.98
N ARG A 234 19.23 10.43 -16.43
CA ARG A 234 20.54 10.99 -16.08
C ARG A 234 20.50 12.43 -16.54
N ILE A 235 20.60 13.36 -15.60
CA ILE A 235 20.84 14.77 -15.94
C ILE A 235 22.17 14.78 -16.66
N HIS A 236 22.12 14.82 -17.99
CA HIS A 236 23.31 15.01 -18.79
C HIS A 236 23.61 16.50 -18.70
N VAL A 237 24.43 16.89 -17.72
CA VAL A 237 24.99 18.25 -17.69
C VAL A 237 25.83 18.38 -18.96
N PRO A 238 25.40 19.18 -19.95
CA PRO A 238 26.20 19.38 -21.15
C PRO A 238 27.56 19.93 -20.70
N LYS A 239 28.67 19.44 -21.26
CA LYS A 239 30.01 19.97 -20.95
C LYS A 239 30.11 21.49 -21.14
N SER A 240 29.22 22.09 -21.94
CA SER A 240 29.10 23.54 -22.13
C SER A 240 28.53 24.33 -20.94
N LEU A 241 27.98 23.68 -19.91
CA LEU A 241 27.45 24.31 -18.69
C LEU A 241 28.43 24.28 -17.51
N ILE A 242 29.61 23.69 -17.68
CA ILE A 242 30.70 23.81 -16.70
C ILE A 242 31.38 25.15 -16.92
N PHE A 243 30.91 26.20 -16.24
CA PHE A 243 31.64 27.46 -16.15
C PHE A 243 32.82 27.26 -15.19
N ALA A 244 34.03 27.16 -15.73
CA ALA A 244 35.25 27.26 -14.93
C ALA A 244 35.39 28.71 -14.43
N THR A 245 34.97 28.99 -13.20
CA THR A 245 35.46 30.19 -12.50
C THR A 245 36.88 29.89 -12.06
N THR A 246 37.87 30.30 -12.86
CA THR A 246 39.26 30.46 -12.38
C THR A 246 39.30 31.64 -11.40
N GLY A 247 38.78 31.41 -10.20
CA GLY A 247 39.00 32.24 -9.03
C GLY A 247 39.98 31.50 -8.13
N HIS A 248 41.19 32.03 -8.03
CA HIS A 248 42.21 31.53 -7.11
C HIS A 248 41.68 31.66 -5.68
N ILE A 249 41.18 30.57 -5.09
CA ILE A 249 40.97 30.46 -3.65
C ILE A 249 41.86 29.32 -3.19
N ARG A 250 42.96 29.73 -2.59
CA ARG A 250 43.82 28.91 -1.74
C ARG A 250 42.96 28.58 -0.53
N ASP A 251 42.60 27.31 -0.36
CA ASP A 251 42.72 26.61 0.92
C ASP A 251 42.42 25.12 0.76
N SER A 252 43.37 24.36 1.28
CA SER A 252 43.40 22.92 1.50
C SER A 252 42.15 22.42 2.23
N TYR A 253 41.62 21.24 1.90
CA TYR A 253 41.66 20.04 2.74
C TYR A 253 41.11 18.83 1.97
N THR A 254 41.88 17.75 2.05
CA THR A 254 41.76 16.41 1.46
C THR A 254 40.62 15.61 2.09
N PHE A 255 39.90 14.80 1.31
CA PHE A 255 39.46 13.47 1.77
C PHE A 255 39.48 12.47 0.61
N SER A 256 40.13 11.35 0.88
CA SER A 256 40.45 10.24 -0.04
C SER A 256 39.42 9.12 0.06
N PHE A 257 39.16 8.51 -1.11
CA PHE A 257 38.60 7.19 -1.47
C PHE A 257 37.41 6.61 -0.68
#